data_AF-A0A1Y4HZM2-F1
#
_entry.id   AF-A0A1Y4HZM2-F1
#
_cell.length_a   1.000
_cell.length_b   1.000
_cell.length_c   1.000
_cell.angle_alpha   90.00
_cell.angle_beta   90.00
_cell.angle_gamma   90.00
#
_symmetry.space_group_name_H-M   'P 1'
#
loop_
_entity.id
_entity.type
_entity.pdbx_description
1 polymer ?
#
loop_
_entity_poly.entity_id
_entity_poly.type
_entity_poly.pdbx_seq_one_letter_code
_entity_poly.pdbx_strand_id
1 'polypeptide(L)'
;MIQAFYLPNVAQIKKRYENNVQTLLKYPFLFRKDFPDFDSLSVQYFPFDDNGYIPFYKNENRFGSYINVNDPVIDRYFFKNLDKPILASDVYSQYQLEYLNDNVRKSEWVGQENHIYLHYTNWCNFCNFLSCLNFKQLLPDKKIVFLFEEEISRYPIDFKKEFGIDYSQYQVKPIGIREVNRLIWHTQLAAHNGGDFFNEIFYDHPNLLVFKSVMFKNIKEIVKNLRRQWKQRGKLSSRLETELARLRHPTDKDFLVALFLNNACACCDNFRFKNSKLQPYSEQYSERKKRKKRSTQKRNDGISR
;
A
#
# COMPACT_ATOMS: atom_id res chain seq x y z
N MET A 1 40.93 8.51 10.67
CA MET A 1 39.70 9.31 10.85
C MET A 1 38.39 8.53 10.60
N ILE A 2 38.41 7.34 9.98
CA ILE A 2 37.21 6.46 9.82
C ILE A 2 36.78 5.79 11.15
N GLN A 3 37.73 5.57 12.07
CA GLN A 3 37.52 4.79 13.29
C GLN A 3 36.53 5.37 14.30
N ALA A 4 36.44 6.70 14.46
CA ALA A 4 35.68 7.30 15.56
C ALA A 4 34.16 7.35 15.33
N PHE A 5 33.71 7.40 14.07
CA PHE A 5 32.28 7.50 13.72
C PHE A 5 31.69 6.19 13.17
N TYR A 6 32.50 5.32 12.57
CA TYR A 6 31.99 4.14 11.85
C TYR A 6 31.77 2.92 12.75
N LEU A 7 32.77 2.58 13.58
CA LEU A 7 32.81 1.34 14.38
C LEU A 7 31.56 1.03 15.22
N PRO A 8 30.92 1.99 15.92
CA PRO A 8 29.75 1.66 16.75
C PRO A 8 28.52 1.24 15.93
N ASN A 9 28.40 1.68 14.68
CA ASN A 9 27.21 1.47 13.86
C ASN A 9 27.34 0.33 12.84
N VAL A 10 28.57 -0.11 12.52
CA VAL A 10 28.80 -1.22 11.59
C VAL A 10 28.07 -2.48 12.02
N ALA A 11 28.08 -2.79 13.31
CA ALA A 11 27.43 -3.99 13.83
C ALA A 11 25.92 -4.00 13.56
N GLN A 12 25.25 -2.86 13.71
CA GLN A 12 23.82 -2.75 13.44
C GLN A 12 23.49 -2.87 11.95
N ILE A 13 24.29 -2.21 11.10
CA ILE A 13 24.13 -2.22 9.65
C ILE A 13 24.40 -3.62 9.09
N LYS A 14 25.48 -4.27 9.53
CA LYS A 14 25.82 -5.65 9.19
C LYS A 14 24.71 -6.62 9.61
N LYS A 15 24.23 -6.49 10.85
CA LYS A 15 23.10 -7.30 11.34
C LYS A 15 21.83 -7.08 10.52
N ARG A 16 21.54 -5.85 10.07
CA ARG A 16 20.39 -5.57 9.19
C ARG A 16 20.55 -6.26 7.84
N TYR A 17 21.72 -6.11 7.22
CA TYR A 17 22.06 -6.78 5.96
C TYR A 17 21.87 -8.30 6.07
N GLU A 18 22.51 -8.93 7.06
CA GLU A 18 22.44 -10.38 7.28
C GLU A 18 21.00 -10.85 7.52
N ASN A 19 20.22 -10.13 8.33
CA ASN A 19 18.81 -10.46 8.56
C ASN A 19 17.97 -10.39 7.27
N ASN A 20 18.21 -9.38 6.43
CA ASN A 20 17.52 -9.25 5.17
C ASN A 20 17.90 -10.40 4.23
N VAL A 21 19.20 -10.69 4.07
CA VAL A 21 19.69 -11.81 3.25
C VAL A 21 19.08 -13.13 3.71
N GLN A 22 19.11 -13.41 5.02
CA GLN A 22 18.53 -14.64 5.59
C GLN A 22 17.03 -14.77 5.33
N THR A 23 16.29 -13.65 5.36
CA THR A 23 14.85 -13.65 5.07
C THR A 23 14.58 -13.83 3.57
N LEU A 24 15.35 -13.14 2.72
CA LEU A 24 15.26 -13.18 1.27
C LEU A 24 15.61 -14.56 0.70
N LEU A 25 16.65 -15.22 1.21
CA LEU A 25 17.04 -16.58 0.78
C LEU A 25 15.90 -17.61 0.94
N LYS A 26 15.05 -17.43 1.95
CA LYS A 26 13.89 -18.28 2.25
C LYS A 26 12.62 -17.85 1.51
N TYR A 27 12.66 -16.72 0.82
CA TYR A 27 11.49 -16.16 0.15
C TYR A 27 11.21 -16.89 -1.17
N PRO A 28 9.96 -17.31 -1.45
CA PRO A 28 9.64 -18.12 -2.62
C PRO A 28 9.69 -17.35 -3.94
N PHE A 29 9.46 -16.03 -3.92
CA PHE A 29 9.38 -15.19 -5.12
C PHE A 29 10.64 -14.34 -5.31
N LEU A 30 11.77 -14.94 -4.94
CA LEU A 30 13.12 -14.46 -5.18
C LEU A 30 13.88 -15.57 -5.90
N PHE A 31 14.29 -15.30 -7.13
CA PHE A 31 14.93 -16.30 -8.00
C PHE A 31 16.45 -16.29 -7.85
N ARG A 32 17.04 -15.11 -7.91
CA ARG A 32 18.48 -14.88 -7.71
C ARG A 32 18.86 -14.90 -6.22
N LYS A 33 19.91 -15.65 -5.85
CA LYS A 33 20.29 -15.93 -4.45
C LYS A 33 21.79 -15.82 -4.14
N ASP A 34 22.60 -15.40 -5.10
CA ASP A 34 24.05 -15.16 -4.98
C ASP A 34 24.33 -13.83 -4.27
N PHE A 35 23.92 -13.74 -3.00
CA PHE A 35 24.17 -12.55 -2.18
C PHE A 35 25.66 -12.45 -1.82
N PRO A 36 26.29 -11.29 -2.02
CA PRO A 36 27.67 -11.06 -1.59
C PRO A 36 27.78 -11.03 -0.06
N ASP A 37 28.99 -11.25 0.47
CA ASP A 37 29.26 -10.99 1.90
C ASP A 37 29.21 -9.49 2.20
N PHE A 38 28.83 -9.13 3.41
CA PHE A 38 28.72 -7.72 3.83
C PHE A 38 29.99 -6.91 3.55
N ASP A 39 31.16 -7.49 3.80
CA ASP A 39 32.44 -6.81 3.63
C ASP A 39 32.81 -6.60 2.16
N SER A 40 32.22 -7.40 1.25
CA SER A 40 32.40 -7.30 -0.20
C SER A 40 31.45 -6.31 -0.89
N LEU A 41 30.51 -5.71 -0.16
CA LEU A 41 29.61 -4.68 -0.70
C LEU A 41 30.41 -3.49 -1.25
N SER A 42 30.00 -3.01 -2.42
CA SER A 42 30.66 -1.90 -3.13
C SER A 42 30.38 -0.53 -2.50
N VAL A 43 29.26 -0.40 -1.78
CA VAL A 43 28.86 0.81 -1.08
C VAL A 43 28.71 0.54 0.41
N GLN A 44 29.29 1.40 1.23
CA GLN A 44 29.05 1.44 2.67
C GLN A 44 28.17 2.62 3.02
N TYR A 45 27.06 2.38 3.71
CA TYR A 45 26.19 3.45 4.17
C TYR A 45 26.57 3.85 5.58
N PHE A 46 26.98 5.12 5.74
CA PHE A 46 27.32 5.69 7.03
C PHE A 46 26.09 6.39 7.59
N PRO A 47 25.61 6.03 8.79
CA PRO A 47 24.49 6.76 9.38
C PRO A 47 24.96 8.18 9.68
N PHE A 48 24.18 9.15 9.22
CA PHE A 48 24.48 10.58 9.41
C PHE A 48 23.65 11.18 10.54
N ASP A 49 22.38 10.79 10.61
CA ASP A 49 21.43 11.14 11.67
C ASP A 49 20.49 9.95 11.93
N ASP A 50 19.42 10.16 12.69
CA ASP A 50 18.43 9.12 13.01
C ASP A 50 17.64 8.62 11.78
N ASN A 51 17.65 9.38 10.68
CA ASN A 51 16.77 9.16 9.53
C ASN A 51 17.53 8.68 8.29
N GLY A 52 18.78 9.10 8.10
CA GLY A 52 19.47 9.00 6.83
C GLY A 52 20.93 8.62 6.90
N TYR A 53 21.46 8.36 5.71
CA TYR A 53 22.77 7.79 5.49
C TYR A 53 23.55 8.61 4.46
N ILE A 54 24.87 8.63 4.58
CA ILE A 54 25.78 9.06 3.52
C ILE A 54 26.43 7.80 2.94
N PRO A 55 26.22 7.50 1.65
CA PRO A 55 26.89 6.38 1.00
C PRO A 55 28.36 6.72 0.75
N PHE A 56 29.23 5.75 0.92
CA PHE A 56 30.64 5.78 0.55
C PHE A 56 30.89 4.72 -0.52
N TYR A 57 31.30 5.19 -1.70
CA TYR A 57 31.60 4.34 -2.85
C TYR A 57 33.05 3.88 -2.75
N LYS A 58 33.28 2.62 -2.39
CA LYS A 58 34.65 2.10 -2.14
C LYS A 58 35.56 2.24 -3.35
N ASN A 59 35.04 1.89 -4.53
CA ASN A 59 35.80 1.90 -5.78
C ASN A 59 36.22 3.31 -6.22
N GLU A 60 35.40 4.30 -5.90
CA GLU A 60 35.63 5.71 -6.26
C GLU A 60 36.29 6.50 -5.13
N ASN A 61 36.46 5.88 -3.95
CA ASN A 61 36.96 6.49 -2.73
C ASN A 61 36.31 7.85 -2.41
N ARG A 62 34.97 7.94 -2.55
CA ARG A 62 34.21 9.18 -2.32
C ARG A 62 32.92 8.95 -1.57
N PHE A 63 32.48 10.00 -0.88
CA PHE A 63 31.12 10.08 -0.34
C PHE A 63 30.13 10.55 -1.41
N GLY A 64 28.90 10.06 -1.31
CA GLY A 64 27.75 10.54 -2.09
C GLY A 64 26.88 11.52 -1.32
N SER A 65 25.73 11.83 -1.91
CA SER A 65 24.71 12.68 -1.31
C SER A 65 24.00 11.98 -0.16
N TYR A 66 23.49 12.75 0.79
CA TYR A 66 22.62 12.25 1.86
C TYR A 66 21.38 11.54 1.29
N ILE A 67 21.00 10.42 1.90
CA ILE A 67 19.83 9.61 1.53
C ILE A 67 19.00 9.33 2.77
N ASN A 68 17.71 9.68 2.72
CA ASN A 68 16.71 9.23 3.69
C ASN A 68 15.80 8.19 3.05
N VAL A 69 15.96 6.92 3.44
CA VAL A 69 15.14 5.82 2.88
C VAL A 69 13.68 5.88 3.35
N ASN A 70 13.39 6.62 4.43
CA ASN A 70 12.05 6.79 5.00
C ASN A 70 11.41 8.14 4.62
N ASP A 71 11.99 8.87 3.68
CA ASP A 71 11.44 10.15 3.22
C ASP A 71 10.01 9.93 2.70
N PRO A 72 8.98 10.60 3.26
CA PRO A 72 7.57 10.35 2.95
C PRO A 72 7.13 10.96 1.61
N VAL A 73 7.94 10.75 0.56
CA VAL A 73 7.74 11.26 -0.78
C VAL A 73 7.46 10.12 -1.75
N ILE A 74 6.29 10.18 -2.39
CA ILE A 74 5.95 9.34 -3.54
C ILE A 74 6.31 10.12 -4.81
N ASP A 75 7.46 9.80 -5.40
CA ASP A 75 8.02 10.48 -6.57
C ASP A 75 7.50 9.92 -7.91
N ARG A 76 6.71 8.85 -7.87
CA ARG A 76 6.24 8.13 -9.06
C ARG A 76 4.83 7.58 -8.90
N TYR A 77 4.12 7.47 -10.02
CA TYR A 77 2.74 6.97 -10.05
C TYR A 77 2.68 5.45 -10.17
N PHE A 78 2.67 4.75 -9.03
CA PHE A 78 2.59 3.28 -8.99
C PHE A 78 1.30 2.68 -9.55
N PHE A 79 0.17 3.39 -9.41
CA PHE A 79 -1.16 2.87 -9.74
C PHE A 79 -1.73 3.44 -11.06
N LYS A 80 -0.87 3.81 -12.01
CA LYS A 80 -1.29 4.43 -13.27
C LYS A 80 -2.04 3.46 -14.19
N ASN A 81 -1.50 2.26 -14.36
CA ASN A 81 -2.11 1.19 -15.15
C ASN A 81 -2.28 -0.02 -14.23
N LEU A 82 -3.51 -0.49 -14.09
CA LEU A 82 -3.82 -1.64 -13.27
C LEU A 82 -4.31 -2.82 -14.10
N ASP A 83 -4.30 -2.79 -15.44
CA ASP A 83 -4.69 -3.95 -16.24
C ASP A 83 -3.79 -5.16 -15.97
N LYS A 84 -2.52 -4.91 -15.65
CA LYS A 84 -1.52 -5.90 -15.22
C LYS A 84 -1.14 -5.72 -13.75
N PRO A 85 -0.49 -6.72 -13.12
CA PRO A 85 0.12 -6.57 -11.80
C PRO A 85 1.08 -5.39 -11.77
N ILE A 86 1.28 -4.78 -10.61
CA ILE A 86 2.11 -3.57 -10.50
C ILE A 86 3.55 -3.92 -10.81
N LEU A 87 4.21 -3.12 -11.65
CA LEU A 87 5.63 -3.20 -11.94
C LEU A 87 6.28 -1.87 -11.55
N ALA A 88 7.29 -1.94 -10.69
CA ALA A 88 8.08 -0.78 -10.29
C ALA A 88 9.57 -1.12 -10.38
N SER A 89 10.33 -0.24 -11.02
CA SER A 89 11.78 -0.39 -11.16
C SER A 89 12.53 0.42 -10.10
N ASP A 90 13.62 -0.15 -9.57
CA ASP A 90 14.62 0.53 -8.75
C ASP A 90 14.02 1.33 -7.58
N VAL A 91 13.14 0.69 -6.81
CA VAL A 91 12.53 1.27 -5.60
C VAL A 91 13.46 1.03 -4.41
N TYR A 92 14.16 2.08 -4.00
CA TYR A 92 15.11 2.07 -2.87
C TYR A 92 14.63 2.89 -1.66
N SER A 93 13.38 3.38 -1.70
CA SER A 93 12.74 4.04 -0.55
C SER A 93 11.95 3.00 0.25
N GLN A 94 12.31 2.85 1.53
CA GLN A 94 11.55 2.05 2.50
C GLN A 94 10.10 2.54 2.57
N TYR A 95 9.89 3.85 2.56
CA TYR A 95 8.54 4.44 2.58
C TYR A 95 7.71 4.01 1.36
N GLN A 96 8.30 4.02 0.16
CA GLN A 96 7.61 3.59 -1.06
C GLN A 96 7.33 2.09 -1.09
N LEU A 97 8.26 1.27 -0.58
CA LEU A 97 8.06 -0.18 -0.45
C LEU A 97 6.91 -0.51 0.49
N GLU A 98 6.87 0.14 1.66
CA GLU A 98 5.75 0.02 2.61
C GLU A 98 4.45 0.53 2.02
N TYR A 99 4.49 1.67 1.33
CA TYR A 99 3.33 2.24 0.64
C TYR A 99 2.74 1.25 -0.38
N LEU A 100 3.58 0.62 -1.21
CA LEU A 100 3.14 -0.44 -2.12
C LEU A 100 2.54 -1.62 -1.37
N ASN A 101 3.25 -2.15 -0.37
CA ASN A 101 2.81 -3.31 0.39
C ASN A 101 1.49 -3.08 1.16
N ASP A 102 1.27 -1.86 1.65
CA ASP A 102 0.05 -1.45 2.36
C ASP A 102 -1.14 -1.31 1.41
N ASN A 103 -0.94 -0.76 0.22
CA ASN A 103 -2.03 -0.44 -0.71
C ASN A 103 -2.41 -1.60 -1.64
N VAL A 104 -1.55 -2.61 -1.78
CA VAL A 104 -1.81 -3.77 -2.63
C VAL A 104 -2.34 -4.92 -1.79
N ARG A 105 -3.53 -5.41 -2.12
CA ARG A 105 -4.15 -6.56 -1.43
C ARG A 105 -3.52 -7.87 -1.88
N LYS A 106 -3.58 -8.89 -1.02
CA LYS A 106 -3.16 -10.24 -1.36
C LYS A 106 -3.95 -10.79 -2.56
N SER A 107 -3.26 -11.50 -3.45
CA SER A 107 -3.87 -12.15 -4.62
C SER A 107 -5.04 -13.06 -4.21
N GLU A 108 -4.93 -13.79 -3.09
CA GLU A 108 -5.98 -14.68 -2.57
C GLU A 108 -7.22 -13.91 -2.07
N TRP A 109 -7.09 -12.66 -1.66
CA TRP A 109 -8.23 -11.84 -1.24
C TRP A 109 -8.95 -11.18 -2.42
N VAL A 110 -8.29 -11.20 -3.56
CA VAL A 110 -8.69 -10.51 -4.78
C VAL A 110 -9.21 -11.51 -5.81
N GLY A 111 -8.88 -12.80 -5.70
CA GLY A 111 -9.34 -13.83 -6.63
C GLY A 111 -8.64 -13.77 -7.99
N GLN A 112 -7.53 -13.06 -8.08
CA GLN A 112 -6.68 -12.96 -9.27
C GLN A 112 -5.27 -12.54 -8.85
N GLU A 113 -4.33 -12.65 -9.80
CA GLU A 113 -2.96 -12.18 -9.58
C GLU A 113 -2.93 -10.67 -9.29
N ASN A 114 -2.38 -10.30 -8.13
CA ASN A 114 -2.28 -8.92 -7.68
C ASN A 114 -0.92 -8.64 -7.02
N HIS A 115 0.14 -9.27 -7.51
CA HIS A 115 1.50 -9.12 -6.98
C HIS A 115 2.12 -7.75 -7.29
N ILE A 116 3.11 -7.38 -6.49
CA ILE A 116 3.99 -6.23 -6.70
C ILE A 116 5.30 -6.75 -7.29
N TYR A 117 5.55 -6.49 -8.56
CA TYR A 117 6.82 -6.79 -9.20
C TYR A 117 7.80 -5.64 -8.94
N LEU A 118 8.87 -5.94 -8.22
CA LEU A 118 10.01 -5.06 -8.02
C LEU A 118 11.13 -5.49 -8.96
N HIS A 119 11.34 -4.72 -10.01
CA HIS A 119 12.44 -4.91 -10.93
C HIS A 119 13.65 -4.09 -10.48
N TYR A 120 14.81 -4.71 -10.33
CA TYR A 120 16.06 -4.02 -10.05
C TYR A 120 17.02 -4.18 -11.21
N THR A 121 17.48 -3.07 -11.76
CA THR A 121 18.34 -3.06 -12.95
C THR A 121 19.78 -3.45 -12.65
N ASN A 122 20.17 -3.45 -11.37
CA ASN A 122 21.53 -3.79 -10.94
C ASN A 122 21.49 -4.58 -9.62
N TRP A 123 21.92 -5.84 -9.67
CA TRP A 123 21.97 -6.73 -8.50
C TRP A 123 22.86 -6.19 -7.37
N CYS A 124 24.08 -5.76 -7.70
CA CYS A 124 25.04 -5.25 -6.72
C CYS A 124 24.48 -4.03 -5.98
N ASN A 125 23.80 -3.13 -6.70
CA ASN A 125 23.17 -1.96 -6.10
C ASN A 125 22.03 -2.37 -5.15
N PHE A 126 21.17 -3.32 -5.55
CA PHE A 126 20.16 -3.88 -4.65
C PHE A 126 20.78 -4.45 -3.37
N CYS A 127 21.84 -5.26 -3.48
CA CYS A 127 22.54 -5.82 -2.33
C CYS A 127 23.09 -4.73 -1.40
N ASN A 128 23.68 -3.67 -1.94
CA ASN A 128 24.16 -2.53 -1.13
C ASN A 128 23.03 -1.95 -0.25
N PHE A 129 21.84 -1.73 -0.83
CA PHE A 129 20.69 -1.15 -0.12
C PHE A 129 20.10 -2.06 0.96
N LEU A 130 20.36 -3.38 0.95
CA LEU A 130 19.93 -4.29 2.03
C LEU A 130 20.52 -3.94 3.40
N SER A 131 21.59 -3.13 3.43
CA SER A 131 22.18 -2.60 4.65
C SER A 131 21.33 -1.49 5.32
N CYS A 132 20.47 -0.84 4.53
CA CYS A 132 19.65 0.30 4.96
C CYS A 132 18.15 -0.03 5.02
N LEU A 133 17.66 -0.86 4.09
CA LEU A 133 16.26 -1.24 3.99
C LEU A 133 15.87 -2.33 4.99
N ASN A 134 14.58 -2.53 5.22
CA ASN A 134 14.05 -3.57 6.08
C ASN A 134 12.96 -4.39 5.36
N PHE A 135 13.37 -5.53 4.79
CA PHE A 135 12.47 -6.43 4.08
C PHE A 135 11.72 -7.39 5.00
N LYS A 136 12.17 -7.57 6.26
CA LYS A 136 11.56 -8.52 7.19
C LYS A 136 10.05 -8.28 7.38
N GLN A 137 9.61 -7.03 7.33
CA GLN A 137 8.20 -6.67 7.49
C GLN A 137 7.38 -6.75 6.19
N LEU A 138 8.05 -6.69 5.03
CA LEU A 138 7.40 -6.64 3.71
C LEU A 138 7.10 -8.03 3.14
N LEU A 139 7.93 -9.02 3.48
CA LEU A 139 7.87 -10.36 2.91
C LEU A 139 6.81 -11.33 3.47
N PRO A 140 6.32 -11.23 4.74
CA PRO A 140 5.41 -12.24 5.31
C PRO A 140 4.13 -12.48 4.49
N ASP A 141 3.61 -11.43 3.87
CA ASP A 141 2.38 -11.49 3.08
C ASP A 141 2.56 -12.04 1.67
N LYS A 142 3.80 -12.33 1.26
CA LYS A 142 4.14 -12.91 -0.06
C LYS A 142 3.57 -12.14 -1.26
N LYS A 143 3.44 -10.81 -1.13
CA LYS A 143 2.91 -9.95 -2.21
C LYS A 143 3.94 -9.57 -3.25
N ILE A 144 5.21 -9.49 -2.86
CA ILE A 144 6.30 -8.96 -3.69
C ILE A 144 6.91 -10.08 -4.53
N VAL A 145 7.22 -9.78 -5.78
CA VAL A 145 8.00 -10.63 -6.69
C VAL A 145 9.23 -9.84 -7.10
N PHE A 146 10.41 -10.40 -6.89
CA PHE A 146 11.67 -9.76 -7.28
C PHE A 146 12.10 -10.23 -8.66
N LEU A 147 12.44 -9.28 -9.52
CA LEU A 147 13.05 -9.53 -10.82
C LEU A 147 14.35 -8.72 -10.92
N PHE A 148 15.45 -9.36 -11.28
CA PHE A 148 16.74 -8.68 -11.46
C PHE A 148 17.15 -8.68 -12.93
N GLU A 149 17.61 -7.53 -13.43
CA GLU A 149 18.24 -7.40 -14.74
C GLU A 149 17.33 -8.00 -15.83
N GLU A 150 17.78 -9.04 -16.54
CA GLU A 150 17.05 -9.70 -17.62
C GLU A 150 15.80 -10.48 -17.17
N GLU A 151 15.63 -10.74 -15.87
CA GLU A 151 14.44 -11.41 -15.32
C GLU A 151 13.15 -10.59 -15.54
N ILE A 152 13.23 -9.30 -15.90
CA ILE A 152 12.06 -8.50 -16.30
C ILE A 152 11.25 -9.16 -17.42
N SER A 153 11.89 -9.92 -18.31
CA SER A 153 11.25 -10.69 -19.38
C SER A 153 10.21 -11.70 -18.89
N ARG A 154 10.27 -12.09 -17.61
CA ARG A 154 9.30 -12.99 -16.97
C ARG A 154 8.01 -12.29 -16.54
N TYR A 155 7.94 -10.96 -16.59
CA TYR A 155 6.76 -10.22 -16.17
C TYR A 155 5.69 -10.19 -17.29
N PRO A 156 4.40 -10.46 -16.95
CA PRO A 156 3.90 -11.04 -15.71
C PRO A 156 4.09 -12.57 -15.69
N ILE A 157 4.36 -13.14 -14.51
CA ILE A 157 4.55 -14.57 -14.33
C ILE A 157 3.20 -15.28 -14.30
N ASP A 158 3.08 -16.39 -15.04
CA ASP A 158 1.94 -17.30 -14.90
C ASP A 158 2.10 -18.14 -13.62
N PHE A 159 1.53 -17.65 -12.51
CA PHE A 159 1.60 -18.31 -11.20
C PHE A 159 0.98 -19.71 -11.18
N LYS A 160 -0.03 -19.95 -12.01
CA LYS A 160 -0.68 -21.26 -12.11
C LYS A 160 0.27 -22.26 -12.74
N LYS A 161 0.94 -21.86 -13.82
CA LYS A 161 1.91 -22.71 -14.52
C LYS A 161 3.22 -22.88 -13.75
N GLU A 162 3.78 -21.81 -13.21
CA GLU A 162 5.11 -21.84 -12.56
C GLU A 162 5.08 -22.39 -11.13
N PHE A 163 4.05 -22.04 -10.35
CA PHE A 163 3.98 -22.40 -8.93
C PHE A 163 2.80 -23.33 -8.58
N GLY A 164 1.95 -23.68 -9.55
CA GLY A 164 0.73 -24.44 -9.28
C GLY A 164 -0.33 -23.66 -8.50
N ILE A 165 -0.20 -22.33 -8.42
CA ILE A 165 -1.10 -21.48 -7.62
C ILE A 165 -2.15 -20.86 -8.55
N ASP A 166 -3.37 -21.36 -8.45
CA ASP A 166 -4.50 -20.78 -9.16
C ASP A 166 -5.21 -19.76 -8.27
N TYR A 167 -5.01 -18.46 -8.51
CA TYR A 167 -5.70 -17.42 -7.74
C TYR A 167 -7.18 -17.28 -8.09
N SER A 168 -7.62 -17.76 -9.27
CA SER A 168 -9.02 -17.64 -9.70
C SER A 168 -10.00 -18.47 -8.87
N GLN A 169 -9.49 -19.45 -8.11
CA GLN A 169 -10.29 -20.26 -7.20
C GLN A 169 -10.78 -19.49 -5.96
N TYR A 170 -10.15 -18.36 -5.62
CA TYR A 170 -10.50 -17.61 -4.41
C TYR A 170 -11.62 -16.61 -4.68
N GLN A 171 -12.57 -16.52 -3.74
CA GLN A 171 -13.60 -15.48 -3.78
C GLN A 171 -13.06 -14.13 -3.30
N VAL A 172 -13.52 -13.06 -3.94
CA VAL A 172 -13.17 -11.69 -3.54
C VAL A 172 -13.60 -11.44 -2.10
N LYS A 173 -12.62 -11.16 -1.24
CA LYS A 173 -12.85 -10.85 0.16
C LYS A 173 -13.16 -9.36 0.33
N PRO A 174 -14.23 -8.98 1.06
CA PRO A 174 -14.46 -7.57 1.38
C PRO A 174 -13.33 -6.99 2.23
N ILE A 175 -13.16 -5.67 2.20
CA ILE A 175 -12.11 -4.97 2.95
C ILE A 175 -12.29 -5.22 4.46
N GLY A 176 -11.18 -5.56 5.11
CA GLY A 176 -11.11 -5.77 6.56
C GLY A 176 -10.88 -4.49 7.34
N ILE A 177 -11.22 -4.49 8.62
CA ILE A 177 -11.05 -3.36 9.53
C ILE A 177 -9.57 -3.02 9.71
N ARG A 178 -8.74 -4.03 9.97
CA ARG A 178 -7.29 -3.86 10.14
C ARG A 178 -6.50 -3.86 8.84
N GLU A 179 -7.17 -3.98 7.70
CA GLU A 179 -6.58 -3.72 6.39
C GLU A 179 -6.38 -2.20 6.19
N VAL A 180 -7.16 -1.37 6.88
CA VAL A 180 -7.00 0.09 6.88
C VAL A 180 -5.87 0.48 7.85
N ASN A 181 -4.67 0.64 7.29
CA ASN A 181 -3.47 0.96 8.05
C ASN A 181 -3.42 2.44 8.47
N ARG A 182 -3.92 3.36 7.64
CA ARG A 182 -3.86 4.82 7.84
C ARG A 182 -5.21 5.48 7.59
N LEU A 183 -5.49 6.55 8.34
CA LEU A 183 -6.64 7.44 8.13
C LEU A 183 -6.09 8.84 7.83
N ILE A 184 -6.55 9.44 6.73
CA ILE A 184 -6.16 10.79 6.32
C ILE A 184 -7.34 11.72 6.58
N TRP A 185 -7.10 12.78 7.33
CA TRP A 185 -8.11 13.79 7.65
C TRP A 185 -7.96 14.98 6.72
N HIS A 186 -9.00 15.26 5.94
CA HIS A 186 -9.14 16.52 5.25
C HIS A 186 -9.96 17.45 6.16
N THR A 187 -9.33 18.49 6.71
CA THR A 187 -9.96 19.42 7.65
C THR A 187 -10.19 20.78 6.99
N GLN A 188 -11.39 21.33 7.17
CA GLN A 188 -11.67 22.72 6.84
C GLN A 188 -11.24 23.61 8.00
N LEU A 189 -10.00 24.14 7.94
CA LEU A 189 -9.46 25.03 8.98
C LEU A 189 -9.95 26.48 8.83
N ALA A 190 -10.36 26.88 7.62
CA ALA A 190 -10.90 28.20 7.33
C ALA A 190 -11.90 28.12 6.17
N ALA A 191 -12.85 29.07 6.12
CA ALA A 191 -13.91 29.09 5.10
C ALA A 191 -13.37 29.14 3.65
N HIS A 192 -12.17 29.69 3.43
CA HIS A 192 -11.60 29.93 2.10
C HIS A 192 -10.50 28.94 1.69
N ASN A 193 -10.34 27.81 2.38
CA ASN A 193 -9.24 26.87 2.09
C ASN A 193 -9.50 25.93 0.90
N GLY A 194 -10.51 26.22 0.07
CA GLY A 194 -10.91 25.34 -1.04
C GLY A 194 -11.46 23.99 -0.59
N GLY A 195 -11.88 23.85 0.67
CA GLY A 195 -12.39 22.58 1.20
C GLY A 195 -13.58 22.02 0.40
N ASP A 196 -14.45 22.89 -0.10
CA ASP A 196 -15.58 22.51 -0.97
C ASP A 196 -15.13 21.95 -2.32
N PHE A 197 -14.04 22.49 -2.89
CA PHE A 197 -13.47 21.94 -4.13
C PHE A 197 -13.00 20.50 -3.95
N PHE A 198 -12.31 20.20 -2.84
CA PHE A 198 -11.92 18.84 -2.52
C PHE A 198 -13.11 17.94 -2.20
N ASN A 199 -14.13 18.45 -1.51
CA ASN A 199 -15.36 17.70 -1.27
C ASN A 199 -16.00 17.26 -2.59
N GLU A 200 -16.06 18.13 -3.60
CA GLU A 200 -16.58 17.76 -4.93
C GLU A 200 -15.72 16.72 -5.66
N ILE A 201 -14.39 16.76 -5.51
CA ILE A 201 -13.50 15.74 -6.08
C ILE A 201 -13.70 14.39 -5.40
N PHE A 202 -13.83 14.39 -4.07
CA PHE A 202 -13.94 13.18 -3.26
C PHE A 202 -15.36 12.60 -3.26
N TYR A 203 -16.37 13.42 -3.51
CA TYR A 203 -17.75 13.01 -3.49
C TYR A 203 -18.00 11.85 -4.47
N ASP A 204 -18.44 10.71 -3.93
CA ASP A 204 -18.70 9.49 -4.69
C ASP A 204 -17.48 9.00 -5.52
N HIS A 205 -16.26 9.24 -5.02
CA HIS A 205 -15.07 8.73 -5.67
C HIS A 205 -14.98 7.20 -5.47
N PRO A 206 -14.95 6.39 -6.55
CA PRO A 206 -15.10 4.94 -6.47
C PRO A 206 -13.94 4.23 -5.75
N ASN A 207 -12.83 4.93 -5.54
CA ASN A 207 -11.64 4.39 -4.87
C ASN A 207 -11.38 5.01 -3.49
N LEU A 208 -12.25 5.88 -2.98
CA LEU A 208 -12.09 6.50 -1.65
C LEU A 208 -13.25 6.10 -0.74
N LEU A 209 -12.93 5.77 0.52
CA LEU A 209 -13.91 5.67 1.58
C LEU A 209 -14.19 7.08 2.09
N VAL A 210 -15.27 7.69 1.62
CA VAL A 210 -15.63 9.07 1.96
C VAL A 210 -16.82 9.09 2.90
N PHE A 211 -16.77 9.97 3.88
CA PHE A 211 -17.88 10.24 4.77
C PHE A 211 -18.27 11.70 4.62
N LYS A 212 -19.56 11.99 4.73
CA LYS A 212 -20.06 13.36 4.66
C LYS A 212 -19.36 14.21 5.72
N SER A 213 -19.17 15.50 5.45
CA SER A 213 -18.57 16.44 6.41
C SER A 213 -19.28 16.32 7.76
N VAL A 214 -18.53 15.91 8.80
CA VAL A 214 -19.02 15.77 10.16
C VAL A 214 -18.08 16.51 11.11
N MET A 215 -18.68 17.23 12.07
CA MET A 215 -17.95 17.89 13.13
C MET A 215 -17.15 16.87 13.95
N PHE A 216 -15.85 17.13 14.13
CA PHE A 216 -14.94 16.19 14.79
C PHE A 216 -15.38 15.76 16.21
N LYS A 217 -16.01 16.68 16.96
CA LYS A 217 -16.58 16.38 18.29
C LYS A 217 -17.62 15.25 18.22
N ASN A 218 -18.47 15.26 17.19
CA ASN A 218 -19.49 14.24 17.00
C ASN A 218 -18.86 12.88 16.69
N ILE A 219 -17.74 12.84 15.94
CA ILE A 219 -17.03 11.59 15.65
C ILE A 219 -16.52 10.93 16.94
N LYS A 220 -15.90 11.71 17.84
CA LYS A 220 -15.44 11.20 19.14
C LYS A 220 -16.58 10.59 19.95
N GLU A 221 -17.72 11.28 20.01
CA GLU A 221 -18.90 10.79 20.73
C GLU A 221 -19.50 9.54 20.08
N ILE A 222 -19.59 9.50 18.75
CA ILE A 222 -20.06 8.33 18.00
C ILE A 222 -19.18 7.11 18.27
N VAL A 223 -17.85 7.24 18.18
CA VAL A 223 -16.92 6.13 18.43
C VAL A 223 -17.02 5.65 19.88
N LYS A 224 -17.10 6.57 20.85
CA LYS A 224 -17.28 6.24 22.27
C LYS A 224 -18.59 5.48 22.52
N ASN A 225 -19.68 5.92 21.91
CA ASN A 225 -20.98 5.27 22.02
C ASN A 225 -20.97 3.89 21.36
N LEU A 226 -20.38 3.77 20.17
CA LEU A 226 -20.23 2.50 19.47
C LEU A 226 -19.39 1.51 20.29
N ARG A 227 -18.29 1.95 20.89
CA ARG A 227 -17.46 1.14 21.79
C ARG A 227 -18.18 0.72 23.08
N ARG A 228 -19.09 1.53 23.63
CA ARG A 228 -19.93 1.13 24.78
C ARG A 228 -20.96 0.08 24.37
N GLN A 229 -21.60 0.30 23.23
CA GLN A 229 -22.73 -0.49 22.76
C GLN A 229 -22.35 -1.72 21.96
N TRP A 230 -21.09 -1.88 21.50
CA TRP A 230 -20.68 -3.08 20.75
C TRP A 230 -20.82 -4.37 21.58
N LYS A 231 -20.79 -4.26 22.92
CA LYS A 231 -21.09 -5.38 23.83
C LYS A 231 -22.57 -5.75 23.84
N GLN A 232 -23.44 -4.87 23.34
CA GLN A 232 -24.90 -4.98 23.37
C GLN A 232 -25.51 -5.41 22.02
N ARG A 233 -24.70 -5.62 20.96
CA ARG A 233 -25.04 -6.11 19.58
C ARG A 233 -26.08 -5.27 18.80
N GLY A 234 -25.95 -5.18 17.46
CA GLY A 234 -27.03 -4.73 16.57
C GLY A 234 -26.82 -3.42 15.79
N LYS A 235 -25.62 -2.81 15.79
CA LYS A 235 -25.34 -1.56 15.04
C LYS A 235 -24.49 -1.74 13.80
N LEU A 236 -23.75 -2.83 13.70
CA LEU A 236 -22.88 -3.13 12.58
C LEU A 236 -23.40 -4.37 11.86
N SER A 237 -23.04 -4.53 10.59
CA SER A 237 -23.30 -5.76 9.86
C SER A 237 -22.66 -6.95 10.58
N SER A 238 -23.31 -8.12 10.51
CA SER A 238 -22.85 -9.35 11.17
C SER A 238 -21.37 -9.66 10.86
N ARG A 239 -20.92 -9.36 9.63
CA ARG A 239 -19.51 -9.50 9.23
C ARG A 239 -18.57 -8.64 10.08
N LEU A 240 -18.86 -7.34 10.19
CA LEU A 240 -17.99 -6.39 10.89
C LEU A 240 -18.05 -6.58 12.41
N GLU A 241 -19.21 -6.97 12.96
CA GLU A 241 -19.32 -7.36 14.38
C GLU A 241 -18.44 -8.56 14.69
N THR A 242 -18.47 -9.58 13.83
CA THR A 242 -17.64 -10.78 13.96
C THR A 242 -16.16 -10.45 13.84
N GLU A 243 -15.80 -9.58 12.89
CA GLU A 243 -14.41 -9.16 12.70
C GLU A 243 -13.88 -8.39 13.92
N LEU A 244 -14.64 -7.41 14.43
CA LEU A 244 -14.30 -6.68 15.65
C LEU A 244 -14.17 -7.60 16.87
N ALA A 245 -15.10 -8.55 17.05
CA ALA A 245 -15.11 -9.47 18.18
C ALA A 245 -13.88 -10.41 18.21
N ARG A 246 -13.27 -10.69 17.03
CA ARG A 246 -12.04 -11.49 16.92
C ARG A 246 -10.78 -10.70 17.24
N LEU A 247 -10.85 -9.36 17.32
CA LEU A 247 -9.70 -8.53 17.67
C LEU A 247 -9.44 -8.61 19.18
N ARG A 248 -8.22 -8.99 19.57
CA ARG A 248 -7.82 -9.09 20.99
C ARG A 248 -7.96 -7.77 21.75
N HIS A 249 -7.59 -6.67 21.10
CA HIS A 249 -7.65 -5.31 21.66
C HIS A 249 -8.08 -4.32 20.56
N PRO A 250 -9.38 -4.16 20.31
CA PRO A 250 -9.86 -3.19 19.33
C PRO A 250 -9.65 -1.77 19.82
N THR A 251 -9.13 -0.94 18.92
CA THR A 251 -8.82 0.47 19.14
C THR A 251 -9.96 1.36 18.67
N ASP A 252 -9.94 2.63 19.05
CA ASP A 252 -10.91 3.61 18.54
C ASP A 252 -10.83 3.75 17.00
N LYS A 253 -9.64 3.52 16.40
CA LYS A 253 -9.45 3.41 14.94
C LYS A 253 -10.27 2.24 14.37
N ASP A 254 -10.19 1.07 15.00
CA ASP A 254 -10.90 -0.14 14.53
C ASP A 254 -12.42 0.10 14.51
N PHE A 255 -12.96 0.72 15.57
CA PHE A 255 -14.37 1.08 15.64
C PHE A 255 -14.79 2.13 14.62
N LEU A 256 -13.94 3.14 14.42
CA LEU A 256 -14.17 4.17 13.42
C LEU A 256 -14.22 3.53 12.03
N VAL A 257 -13.21 2.76 11.63
CA VAL A 257 -13.17 2.05 10.35
C VAL A 257 -14.39 1.13 10.17
N ALA A 258 -14.79 0.39 11.21
CA ALA A 258 -15.99 -0.45 11.15
C ALA A 258 -17.24 0.37 10.83
N LEU A 259 -17.39 1.56 11.43
CA LEU A 259 -18.50 2.47 11.11
C LEU A 259 -18.45 2.92 9.64
N PHE A 260 -17.27 3.27 9.11
CA PHE A 260 -17.11 3.64 7.71
C PHE A 260 -17.49 2.49 6.77
N LEU A 261 -16.98 1.29 7.02
CA LEU A 261 -17.27 0.10 6.22
C LEU A 261 -18.73 -0.37 6.33
N ASN A 262 -19.43 0.00 7.41
CA ASN A 262 -20.82 -0.38 7.64
C ASN A 262 -21.83 0.54 6.93
N ASN A 263 -21.48 1.80 6.70
CA ASN A 263 -22.38 2.75 6.07
C ASN A 263 -22.40 2.53 4.54
N ALA A 264 -23.47 1.93 4.03
CA ALA A 264 -23.76 1.80 2.59
C ALA A 264 -24.00 3.14 1.85
N CYS A 265 -23.89 4.28 2.54
CA CYS A 265 -23.82 5.61 1.92
C CYS A 265 -22.40 6.20 1.88
N ALA A 266 -21.46 5.65 2.66
CA ALA A 266 -20.03 5.96 2.55
C ALA A 266 -19.37 5.09 1.47
N CYS A 267 -19.91 3.90 1.28
CA CYS A 267 -19.71 3.06 0.12
C CYS A 267 -20.97 3.16 -0.71
N CYS A 268 -21.01 3.99 -1.75
CA CYS A 268 -22.08 3.90 -2.75
C CYS A 268 -22.35 2.43 -3.09
N ASP A 269 -23.61 2.07 -3.35
CA ASP A 269 -24.07 0.72 -3.75
C ASP A 269 -23.32 0.12 -4.98
N ASN A 270 -22.32 0.84 -5.48
CA ASN A 270 -21.38 0.48 -6.53
C ASN A 270 -19.91 0.35 -6.08
N PHE A 271 -19.58 0.19 -4.80
CA PHE A 271 -18.32 -0.45 -4.38
C PHE A 271 -18.29 -1.95 -4.74
N ARG A 272 -18.79 -2.27 -5.93
CA ARG A 272 -18.35 -3.40 -6.70
C ARG A 272 -16.92 -3.07 -7.13
N PHE A 273 -15.96 -3.50 -6.32
CA PHE A 273 -14.69 -3.99 -6.86
C PHE A 273 -15.04 -5.19 -7.76
N LYS A 274 -15.64 -4.93 -8.94
CA LYS A 274 -15.85 -5.97 -9.94
C LYS A 274 -14.49 -6.53 -10.37
N ASN A 275 -13.42 -5.73 -10.24
CA ASN A 275 -12.09 -6.06 -10.77
C ASN A 275 -10.93 -5.80 -9.78
N SER A 276 -11.18 -5.66 -8.47
CA SER A 276 -10.11 -5.65 -7.42
C SER A 276 -8.92 -4.70 -7.62
N LYS A 277 -9.06 -3.72 -8.50
CA LYS A 277 -8.08 -2.71 -8.92
C LYS A 277 -8.72 -1.33 -8.78
N LEU A 278 -7.93 -0.32 -8.40
CA LEU A 278 -8.40 1.08 -8.39
C LEU A 278 -8.86 1.44 -9.80
N GLN A 279 -10.10 1.89 -9.97
CA GLN A 279 -10.57 2.20 -11.32
C GLN A 279 -9.86 3.46 -11.86
N PRO A 280 -9.44 3.51 -13.14
CA PRO A 280 -8.89 4.72 -13.76
C PRO A 280 -9.93 5.84 -13.87
N TYR A 281 -9.55 7.08 -13.54
CA TYR A 281 -10.47 8.23 -13.55
C TYR A 281 -11.03 8.58 -14.95
N SER A 282 -10.28 8.29 -16.02
CA SER A 282 -10.65 8.63 -17.41
C SER A 282 -11.82 7.80 -17.95
N GLU A 283 -11.83 6.49 -17.70
CA GLU A 283 -12.93 5.60 -18.11
C GLU A 283 -14.24 5.96 -17.38
N GLN A 284 -14.12 6.40 -16.12
CA GLN A 284 -15.24 6.78 -15.25
C GLN A 284 -15.99 8.02 -15.73
N TYR A 285 -15.28 9.02 -16.27
CA TYR A 285 -15.92 10.25 -16.77
C TYR A 285 -16.81 9.96 -17.99
N SER A 286 -16.41 8.99 -18.82
CA SER A 286 -17.15 8.58 -20.01
C SER A 286 -18.46 7.85 -19.67
N GLU A 287 -18.45 6.94 -18.69
CA GLU A 287 -19.66 6.27 -18.20
C GLU A 287 -20.60 7.22 -17.47
N ARG A 288 -20.06 8.19 -16.71
CA ARG A 288 -20.86 9.25 -16.05
C ARG A 288 -21.62 10.10 -17.07
N LYS A 289 -21.00 10.49 -18.19
CA LYS A 289 -21.70 11.18 -19.30
C LYS A 289 -22.81 10.30 -19.91
N LYS A 290 -22.56 9.00 -20.11
CA LYS A 290 -23.56 8.06 -20.65
C LYS A 290 -24.75 7.87 -19.70
N ARG A 291 -24.51 7.77 -18.39
CA ARG A 291 -25.57 7.66 -17.37
C ARG A 291 -26.40 8.94 -17.22
N LYS A 292 -25.75 10.13 -17.18
CA LYS A 292 -26.46 11.42 -17.16
C LYS A 292 -27.33 11.64 -18.41
N LYS A 293 -26.89 11.18 -19.59
CA LYS A 293 -27.71 11.16 -20.82
C LYS A 293 -28.92 10.23 -20.70
N ARG A 294 -28.74 9.00 -20.19
CA ARG A 294 -29.86 8.05 -20.01
C ARG A 294 -30.90 8.52 -18.99
N SER A 295 -30.49 9.22 -17.93
CA SER A 295 -31.42 9.77 -16.93
C SER A 295 -32.16 11.01 -17.40
N THR A 296 -31.56 11.83 -18.29
CA THR A 296 -32.25 12.95 -18.93
C THR A 296 -33.24 12.47 -19.99
N GLN A 297 -32.89 11.43 -20.74
CA GLN A 297 -33.78 10.84 -21.74
C GLN A 297 -35.03 10.20 -21.11
N LYS A 298 -34.87 9.42 -20.01
CA LYS A 298 -36.01 8.88 -19.23
C LYS A 298 -36.90 9.95 -18.59
N ARG A 299 -36.37 11.14 -18.27
CA ARG A 299 -37.19 12.25 -17.76
C ARG A 299 -37.98 12.93 -18.88
N ASN A 300 -37.44 13.00 -20.08
CA ASN A 300 -38.16 13.57 -21.23
C ASN A 300 -39.23 12.61 -21.77
N ASP A 301 -38.96 11.30 -21.76
CA ASP A 301 -39.93 10.28 -22.21
C ASP A 301 -41.10 10.06 -21.22
N GLY A 302 -40.98 10.57 -19.99
CA GLY A 302 -42.03 10.51 -18.95
C GLY A 302 -42.93 11.75 -18.88
N ILE A 303 -42.70 12.76 -19.73
CA ILE A 303 -43.50 14.00 -19.78
C ILE A 303 -44.50 13.99 -20.95
N SER A 304 -44.48 12.97 -21.81
CA SER A 304 -45.52 12.74 -22.81
C SER A 304 -46.43 11.59 -22.38
N ARG A 305 -47.42 11.87 -21.53
CA ARG A 305 -48.74 11.23 -21.50
C ARG A 305 -49.73 12.04 -20.68
#